data_AF-A0A3D3J1J9-F1
#
_entry.id   AF-A0A3D3J1J9-F1
#
_cell.length_a   1.000
_cell.length_b   1.000
_cell.length_c   1.000
_cell.angle_alpha   90.00
_cell.angle_beta   90.00
_cell.angle_gamma   90.00
#
_symmetry.space_group_name_H-M   'P 1'
#
loop_
_entity.id
_entity.type
_entity.pdbx_description
1 polymer ?
#
loop_
_entity_poly.entity_id
_entity_poly.type
_entity_poly.pdbx_seq_one_letter_code
_entity_poly.pdbx_strand_id
1 'polypeptide(L)'
;MSEMISLYLGKTSTAYFLEQVMVILVLLAFGFIVNLCLCRGNMDMPEMLLAFPTGISLYSLTSFILLVSGSPFNRVSVTGICILIAAICLFCTFRSGKMAYMGGSSRKETIIYLITMLCIAVISTSGIISVSVSNDSLYYYWMYPRALVSYGFLRPQFDVFLTDVGQTSATLNTLPFMYGFNEGFGIQTFLGINTLFIAIYAINRNAGARLERKKAYITTVILSLLLICTQPVLIMFKWIMSNGYFMCFMFMVVYCAYTFDRKRAADSSVDMRGRVAILGILMLQMSMLRMEGIMVTLVLVICFSTLKYRNTELFCAFLLPEFVCALAYSFWVFIVCNVDAPYTFLTPEKALLQLAAIAAVSVYVMIFRGRRFDPVGKRIKVILPLSIIAADLVLFLLNKTLFAENLSAFARNISNRSGWGLFPMYIIGVYVLLFIVNFKKGEKSGAMTFWDMCFVCYLLATLAVCFAREDALRESIGDSGNRVLMQVSLLAFYAGADHLIGLVDGTGTGPGRSMK
;
A
#
# COMPACT_ATOMS: atom_id res chain seq x y z
N MET A 1 -4.96 -34.10 -32.74
CA MET A 1 -5.56 -32.84 -32.26
C MET A 1 -5.24 -32.60 -30.77
N SER A 2 -5.54 -33.54 -29.86
CA SER A 2 -5.17 -33.45 -28.43
C SER A 2 -3.67 -33.22 -28.17
N GLU A 3 -2.80 -33.96 -28.87
CA GLU A 3 -1.34 -33.85 -28.73
C GLU A 3 -0.76 -32.54 -29.32
N MET A 4 -1.40 -32.01 -30.36
CA MET A 4 -1.03 -30.72 -30.96
C MET A 4 -1.49 -29.56 -30.07
N ILE A 5 -2.67 -29.68 -29.45
CA ILE A 5 -3.18 -28.72 -28.47
C ILE A 5 -2.32 -28.76 -27.21
N SER A 6 -1.92 -29.94 -26.70
CA SER A 6 -1.06 -30.04 -25.53
C SER A 6 0.35 -29.51 -25.80
N LEU A 7 0.93 -29.77 -26.98
CA LEU A 7 2.22 -29.22 -27.39
C LEU A 7 2.16 -27.70 -27.60
N TYR A 8 1.07 -27.20 -28.18
CA TYR A 8 0.82 -25.77 -28.35
C TYR A 8 0.64 -25.08 -27.00
N LEU A 9 -0.25 -25.61 -26.14
CA LEU A 9 -0.48 -25.12 -24.79
C LEU A 9 0.80 -25.15 -23.95
N GLY A 10 1.60 -26.21 -24.06
CA GLY A 10 2.90 -26.35 -23.36
C GLY A 10 3.96 -25.36 -23.85
N LYS A 11 4.02 -25.06 -25.15
CA LYS A 11 4.92 -24.04 -25.71
C LYS A 11 4.48 -22.63 -25.33
N THR A 12 3.18 -22.33 -25.41
CA THR A 12 2.63 -21.02 -25.01
C THR A 12 2.76 -20.81 -23.50
N SER A 13 2.52 -21.83 -22.67
CA SER A 13 2.64 -21.70 -21.21
C SER A 13 4.07 -21.43 -20.76
N THR A 14 5.05 -22.07 -21.41
CA THR A 14 6.48 -21.85 -21.12
C THR A 14 6.92 -20.44 -21.52
N ALA A 15 6.48 -19.95 -22.69
CA ALA A 15 6.78 -18.60 -23.14
C ALA A 15 6.18 -17.54 -22.19
N TYR A 16 4.90 -17.68 -21.83
CA TYR A 16 4.24 -16.75 -20.90
C TYR A 16 4.87 -16.75 -19.51
N PHE A 17 5.27 -17.92 -19.01
CA PHE A 17 5.99 -18.05 -17.76
C PHE A 17 7.30 -17.24 -17.79
N LEU A 18 8.13 -17.44 -18.83
CA LEU A 18 9.41 -16.73 -18.96
C LEU A 18 9.22 -15.22 -19.12
N GLU A 19 8.27 -14.78 -19.95
CA GLU A 19 7.97 -13.37 -20.16
C GLU A 19 7.54 -12.69 -18.85
N GLN A 20 6.68 -13.34 -18.06
CA GLN A 20 6.25 -12.80 -16.78
C GLN A 20 7.40 -12.70 -15.77
N VAL A 21 8.27 -13.72 -15.69
CA VAL A 21 9.49 -13.66 -14.86
C VAL A 21 10.37 -12.49 -15.29
N MET A 22 10.62 -12.34 -16.59
CA MET A 22 11.46 -11.27 -17.11
C MET A 22 10.86 -9.89 -16.81
N VAL A 23 9.55 -9.71 -16.93
CA VAL A 23 8.87 -8.46 -16.57
C VAL A 23 9.02 -8.15 -15.09
N ILE A 24 8.87 -9.14 -14.20
CA ILE A 24 9.12 -8.95 -12.76
C ILE A 24 10.55 -8.49 -12.51
N LEU A 25 11.54 -9.14 -13.15
CA LEU A 25 12.95 -8.78 -13.02
C LEU A 25 13.28 -7.40 -13.57
N VAL A 26 12.67 -7.00 -14.69
CA VAL A 26 12.85 -5.66 -15.27
C VAL A 26 12.27 -4.59 -14.36
N LEU A 27 11.08 -4.80 -13.80
CA LEU A 27 10.47 -3.87 -12.85
C LEU A 27 11.28 -3.79 -11.55
N LEU A 28 11.77 -4.92 -11.05
CA LEU A 28 12.70 -5.00 -9.91
C LEU A 28 13.98 -4.19 -10.18
N ALA A 29 14.63 -4.42 -11.33
CA ALA A 29 15.85 -3.73 -11.71
C ALA A 29 15.63 -2.23 -11.89
N PHE A 30 14.52 -1.84 -12.52
CA PHE A 30 14.16 -0.44 -12.70
C PHE A 30 13.99 0.28 -11.36
N GLY A 31 13.21 -0.28 -10.45
CA GLY A 31 13.04 0.30 -9.12
C GLY A 31 14.32 0.24 -8.28
N PHE A 32 15.16 -0.78 -8.43
CA PHE A 32 16.45 -0.86 -7.76
C PHE A 32 17.40 0.26 -8.21
N ILE A 33 17.48 0.53 -9.52
CA ILE A 33 18.29 1.63 -10.09
C ILE A 33 17.79 2.97 -9.55
N VAL A 34 16.47 3.21 -9.55
CA VAL A 34 15.90 4.45 -9.04
C VAL A 34 16.17 4.61 -7.53
N ASN A 35 15.96 3.56 -6.74
CA ASN A 35 16.23 3.59 -5.30
C ASN A 35 17.71 3.83 -5.01
N LEU A 36 18.61 3.19 -5.77
CA LEU A 36 20.05 3.38 -5.66
C LEU A 36 20.43 4.85 -5.93
N CYS A 37 19.86 5.46 -6.96
CA CYS A 37 20.09 6.86 -7.31
C CYS A 37 19.54 7.81 -6.23
N LEU A 38 18.29 7.62 -5.80
CA LEU A 38 17.63 8.45 -4.79
C LEU A 38 18.34 8.36 -3.43
N CYS A 39 18.75 7.15 -3.04
CA CYS A 39 19.51 6.91 -1.81
C CYS A 39 21.02 7.15 -1.96
N ARG A 40 21.50 7.61 -3.14
CA ARG A 40 22.90 7.90 -3.45
C ARG A 40 23.87 6.74 -3.14
N GLY A 41 23.45 5.51 -3.40
CA GLY A 41 24.24 4.31 -3.12
C GLY A 41 24.12 3.77 -1.69
N ASN A 42 23.56 4.56 -0.75
CA ASN A 42 23.43 4.17 0.65
C ASN A 42 22.05 3.51 0.90
N MET A 43 21.86 2.30 0.38
CA MET A 43 20.66 1.48 0.59
C MET A 43 20.93 0.42 1.65
N ASP A 44 20.01 0.31 2.61
CA ASP A 44 19.96 -0.83 3.53
C ASP A 44 18.94 -1.85 2.97
N MET A 45 18.78 -2.98 3.66
CA MET A 45 17.85 -4.03 3.25
C MET A 45 16.40 -3.56 3.01
N PRO A 46 15.78 -2.68 3.83
CA PRO A 46 14.45 -2.13 3.54
C PRO A 46 14.38 -1.41 2.20
N GLU A 47 15.33 -0.53 1.89
CA GLU A 47 15.35 0.22 0.63
C GLU A 47 15.57 -0.70 -0.58
N MET A 48 16.34 -1.78 -0.42
CA MET A 48 16.45 -2.84 -1.43
C MET A 48 15.13 -3.59 -1.61
N LEU A 49 14.47 -4.02 -0.52
CA LEU A 49 13.18 -4.72 -0.61
C LEU A 49 12.09 -3.89 -1.29
N LEU A 50 12.14 -2.55 -1.18
CA LEU A 50 11.24 -1.62 -1.86
C LEU A 50 11.49 -1.46 -3.37
N ALA A 51 12.54 -2.06 -3.93
CA ALA A 51 12.87 -1.92 -5.35
C ALA A 51 11.70 -2.34 -6.25
N PHE A 52 11.13 -3.53 -6.04
CA PHE A 52 10.00 -3.98 -6.85
C PHE A 52 8.74 -3.12 -6.67
N PRO A 53 8.27 -2.83 -5.44
CA PRO A 53 7.19 -1.87 -5.20
C PRO A 53 7.40 -0.52 -5.88
N THR A 54 8.62 0.00 -5.89
CA THR A 54 8.95 1.26 -6.55
C THR A 54 8.86 1.13 -8.07
N GLY A 55 9.41 0.05 -8.63
CA GLY A 55 9.37 -0.22 -10.07
C GLY A 55 7.96 -0.35 -10.61
N ILE A 56 7.09 -1.11 -9.93
CA ILE A 56 5.68 -1.24 -10.32
C ILE A 56 4.94 0.09 -10.18
N SER A 57 5.23 0.89 -9.13
CA SER A 57 4.61 2.21 -8.92
C SER A 57 4.98 3.19 -10.02
N LEU A 58 6.25 3.23 -10.42
CA LEU A 58 6.71 4.10 -11.49
C LEU A 58 6.11 3.70 -12.83
N TYR A 59 6.00 2.40 -13.11
CA TYR A 59 5.32 1.91 -14.31
C TYR A 59 3.85 2.33 -14.35
N SER A 60 3.10 2.09 -13.28
CA SER A 60 1.66 2.41 -13.23
C SER A 60 1.41 3.91 -13.24
N LEU A 61 2.18 4.70 -12.49
CA LEU A 61 2.03 6.17 -12.47
C LEU A 61 2.40 6.79 -13.81
N THR A 62 3.46 6.30 -14.47
CA THR A 62 3.83 6.76 -15.82
C THR A 62 2.74 6.41 -16.83
N SER A 63 2.20 5.20 -16.74
CA SER A 63 1.10 4.73 -17.59
C SER A 63 -0.15 5.58 -17.40
N PHE A 64 -0.50 5.89 -16.15
CA PHE A 64 -1.61 6.76 -15.80
C PHE A 64 -1.40 8.19 -16.33
N ILE A 65 -0.21 8.77 -16.15
CA ILE A 65 0.10 10.12 -16.65
C ILE A 65 -0.04 10.18 -18.18
N LEU A 66 0.47 9.18 -18.90
CA LEU A 66 0.32 9.10 -20.37
C LEU A 66 -1.15 9.08 -20.81
N LEU A 67 -1.98 8.32 -20.09
CA LEU A 67 -3.42 8.19 -20.38
C LEU A 67 -4.15 9.52 -20.14
N VAL A 68 -3.88 10.18 -19.02
CA VAL A 68 -4.52 11.45 -18.65
C VAL A 68 -3.94 12.65 -19.41
N SER A 69 -2.73 12.55 -19.95
CA SER A 69 -2.17 13.57 -20.85
C SER A 69 -2.64 13.44 -22.30
N GLY A 70 -3.46 12.43 -22.62
CA GLY A 70 -3.87 12.15 -23.99
C GLY A 70 -2.72 11.72 -24.90
N SER A 71 -1.62 11.22 -24.34
CA SER A 71 -0.46 10.75 -25.08
C SER A 71 -0.64 9.28 -25.50
N PRO A 72 -0.03 8.83 -26.61
CA PRO A 72 -0.19 7.45 -27.08
C PRO A 72 0.20 6.43 -26.01
N PHE A 73 -0.76 5.66 -25.52
CA PHE A 73 -0.53 4.62 -24.54
C PHE A 73 -0.21 3.29 -25.24
N ASN A 74 1.09 3.04 -25.42
CA ASN A 74 1.59 1.79 -25.99
C ASN A 74 2.91 1.37 -25.33
N ARG A 75 3.33 0.13 -25.61
CA ARG A 75 4.56 -0.47 -25.06
C ARG A 75 5.78 0.44 -25.24
N VAL A 76 5.93 1.05 -26.42
CA VAL A 76 7.10 1.89 -26.74
C VAL A 76 7.12 3.15 -25.90
N SER A 77 5.98 3.84 -25.79
CA SER A 77 5.86 5.10 -25.06
C SER A 77 6.08 4.90 -23.57
N VAL A 78 5.45 3.88 -22.96
CA VAL A 78 5.62 3.58 -21.54
C VAL A 78 7.07 3.17 -21.24
N THR A 79 7.63 2.25 -22.04
CA THR A 79 9.01 1.78 -21.84
C THR A 79 10.01 2.93 -22.03
N GLY A 80 9.80 3.78 -23.03
CA GLY A 80 10.64 4.94 -23.32
C GLY A 80 10.70 5.91 -22.15
N ILE A 81 9.56 6.22 -21.52
CA ILE A 81 9.54 7.09 -20.34
C ILE A 81 10.19 6.42 -19.13
N CYS A 82 9.96 5.12 -18.89
CA CYS A 82 10.65 4.40 -17.82
C CYS A 82 12.18 4.45 -17.99
N ILE A 83 12.68 4.25 -19.21
CA ILE A 83 14.11 4.37 -19.53
C ILE A 83 14.59 5.81 -19.30
N LEU A 84 13.83 6.81 -19.74
CA LEU A 84 14.16 8.22 -19.54
C LEU A 84 14.25 8.58 -18.06
N ILE A 85 13.31 8.13 -17.22
CA ILE A 85 13.35 8.32 -15.77
C ILE A 85 14.63 7.70 -15.19
N ALA A 86 14.93 6.45 -15.54
CA ALA A 86 16.15 5.79 -15.08
C ALA A 86 17.41 6.55 -15.51
N ALA A 87 17.47 7.00 -16.77
CA ALA A 87 18.59 7.76 -17.32
C ALA A 87 18.78 9.11 -16.62
N ILE A 88 17.69 9.84 -16.35
CA ILE A 88 17.71 11.10 -15.60
C ILE A 88 18.22 10.86 -14.18
N CYS A 89 17.70 9.85 -13.48
CA CYS A 89 18.14 9.50 -12.13
C CYS A 89 19.64 9.18 -12.09
N LEU A 90 20.13 8.39 -13.05
CA LEU A 90 21.54 8.07 -13.19
C LEU A 90 22.36 9.33 -13.49
N PHE A 91 21.96 10.14 -14.47
CA PHE A 91 22.65 11.37 -14.85
C PHE A 91 22.76 12.36 -13.69
N CYS A 92 21.67 12.61 -12.97
CA CYS A 92 21.67 13.49 -11.79
C CYS A 92 22.61 12.95 -10.69
N THR A 93 22.64 11.63 -10.49
CA THR A 93 23.50 10.99 -9.50
C THR A 93 24.97 11.09 -9.90
N PHE A 94 25.32 10.76 -11.14
CA PHE A 94 26.67 10.89 -11.68
C PHE A 94 27.17 12.33 -11.62
N ARG A 95 26.37 13.31 -12.06
CA ARG A 95 26.71 14.74 -12.01
C ARG A 95 26.95 15.22 -10.58
N SER A 96 26.22 14.68 -9.61
CA SER A 96 26.39 15.09 -8.23
C SER A 96 27.72 14.63 -7.60
N GLY A 97 28.39 13.62 -8.19
CA GLY A 97 29.62 13.03 -7.65
C GLY A 97 29.45 12.35 -6.27
N LYS A 98 28.21 12.23 -5.78
CA LYS A 98 27.88 11.78 -4.41
C LYS A 98 27.49 10.31 -4.32
N MET A 99 27.76 9.52 -5.35
CA MET A 99 27.47 8.08 -5.29
C MET A 99 28.49 7.42 -4.37
N ALA A 100 28.05 6.97 -3.19
CA ALA A 100 28.89 6.18 -2.33
C ALA A 100 29.12 4.82 -2.98
N TYR A 101 30.39 4.40 -3.08
CA TYR A 101 30.71 3.03 -3.49
C TYR A 101 30.17 2.05 -2.45
N MET A 102 29.43 1.03 -2.90
CA MET A 102 28.99 -0.04 -2.03
C MET A 102 30.20 -0.78 -1.45
N GLY A 103 30.33 -0.75 -0.12
CA GLY A 103 31.34 -1.53 0.61
C GLY A 103 31.21 -3.04 0.35
N GLY A 104 32.27 -3.81 0.63
CA GLY A 104 32.30 -5.25 0.34
C GLY A 104 31.17 -6.06 1.01
N SER A 105 30.79 -5.70 2.24
CA SER A 105 29.66 -6.33 2.96
C SER A 105 28.31 -6.07 2.27
N SER A 106 28.08 -4.83 1.83
CA SER A 106 26.86 -4.41 1.13
C SER A 106 26.73 -5.08 -0.25
N ARG A 107 27.85 -5.36 -0.93
CA ARG A 107 27.84 -6.13 -2.20
C ARG A 107 27.35 -7.57 -2.01
N LYS A 108 27.79 -8.26 -0.96
CA LYS A 108 27.35 -9.64 -0.67
C LYS A 108 25.85 -9.69 -0.38
N GLU A 109 25.35 -8.76 0.43
CA GLU A 109 23.92 -8.64 0.74
C GLU A 109 23.09 -8.37 -0.53
N THR A 110 23.58 -7.48 -1.40
CA THR A 110 22.92 -7.18 -2.68
C THR A 110 22.83 -8.42 -3.58
N ILE A 111 23.89 -9.23 -3.68
CA ILE A 111 23.89 -10.46 -4.48
C ILE A 111 22.89 -11.47 -3.90
N ILE A 112 22.90 -11.68 -2.58
CA ILE A 112 21.95 -12.58 -1.91
C ILE A 112 20.52 -12.10 -2.17
N TYR A 113 20.27 -10.81 -2.05
CA TYR A 113 18.98 -10.21 -2.33
C TYR A 113 18.52 -10.47 -3.77
N LEU A 114 19.37 -10.21 -4.78
CA LEU A 114 19.03 -10.41 -6.19
C LEU A 114 18.72 -11.88 -6.52
N ILE A 115 19.54 -12.81 -6.00
CA ILE A 115 19.29 -14.25 -6.16
C ILE A 115 17.97 -14.64 -5.49
N THR A 116 17.72 -14.15 -4.27
CA THR A 116 16.48 -14.43 -3.54
C THR A 116 15.26 -13.94 -4.32
N MET A 117 15.31 -12.71 -4.84
CA MET A 117 14.21 -12.14 -5.63
C MET A 117 14.03 -12.88 -6.96
N LEU A 118 15.09 -13.36 -7.60
CA LEU A 118 14.98 -14.22 -8.79
C LEU A 118 14.23 -15.53 -8.47
N CYS A 119 14.60 -16.21 -7.38
CA CYS A 119 13.90 -17.43 -6.95
C CYS A 119 12.42 -17.16 -6.66
N ILE A 120 12.10 -16.05 -5.98
CA ILE A 120 10.72 -15.67 -5.69
C ILE A 120 9.96 -15.35 -6.98
N ALA A 121 10.58 -14.71 -7.96
CA ALA A 121 9.95 -14.43 -9.26
C ALA A 121 9.54 -15.73 -9.95
N VAL A 122 10.45 -16.71 -10.02
CA VAL A 122 10.19 -18.05 -10.55
C VAL A 122 9.05 -18.76 -9.80
N ILE A 123 9.07 -18.74 -8.47
CA ILE A 123 8.01 -19.37 -7.66
C ILE A 123 6.66 -18.68 -7.90
N SER A 124 6.65 -17.35 -7.96
CA SER A 124 5.42 -16.56 -8.09
C SER A 124 4.70 -16.79 -9.43
N THR A 125 5.46 -17.07 -10.50
CA THR A 125 4.92 -17.33 -11.85
C THR A 125 4.72 -18.82 -12.14
N SER A 126 5.24 -19.72 -11.31
CA SER A 126 5.22 -21.18 -11.55
C SER A 126 3.83 -21.84 -11.51
N GLY A 127 2.82 -21.16 -10.98
CA GLY A 127 1.49 -21.73 -10.75
C GLY A 127 1.38 -22.63 -9.51
N ILE A 128 2.44 -22.76 -8.70
CA ILE A 128 2.41 -23.51 -7.42
C ILE A 128 1.43 -22.87 -6.43
N ILE A 129 1.31 -21.54 -6.46
CA ILE A 129 0.44 -20.78 -5.55
C ILE A 129 -0.93 -20.63 -6.21
N SER A 130 -1.95 -21.21 -5.59
CA SER A 130 -3.33 -21.10 -6.08
C SER A 130 -3.82 -19.65 -6.04
N VAL A 131 -4.48 -19.22 -7.09
CA VAL A 131 -5.13 -17.90 -7.18
C VAL A 131 -6.64 -18.05 -7.36
N SER A 132 -7.39 -17.03 -6.96
CA SER A 132 -8.83 -16.95 -7.13
C SER A 132 -9.19 -15.79 -8.05
N VAL A 133 -10.00 -16.08 -9.06
CA VAL A 133 -10.51 -15.12 -10.03
C VAL A 133 -12.00 -14.89 -9.73
N SER A 134 -12.40 -13.62 -9.72
CA SER A 134 -13.77 -13.18 -9.53
C SER A 134 -14.27 -12.40 -10.74
N ASN A 135 -15.56 -12.02 -10.74
CA ASN A 135 -16.09 -11.12 -11.76
C ASN A 135 -15.31 -9.79 -11.80
N ASP A 136 -14.96 -9.23 -10.64
CA ASP A 136 -14.11 -8.04 -10.54
C ASP A 136 -12.74 -8.28 -11.22
N SER A 137 -12.14 -9.44 -10.97
CA SER A 137 -10.86 -9.86 -11.58
C SER A 137 -10.93 -9.86 -13.12
N LEU A 138 -12.01 -10.39 -13.68
CA LEU A 138 -12.21 -10.45 -15.13
C LEU A 138 -12.54 -9.07 -15.72
N TYR A 139 -13.47 -8.34 -15.10
CA TYR A 139 -14.01 -7.11 -15.66
C TYR A 139 -13.01 -5.95 -15.52
N TYR A 140 -12.49 -5.73 -14.31
CA TYR A 140 -11.66 -4.57 -13.98
C TYR A 140 -10.16 -4.79 -14.20
N TYR A 141 -9.68 -6.04 -14.13
CA TYR A 141 -8.25 -6.35 -14.17
C TYR A 141 -7.83 -7.23 -15.36
N TRP A 142 -8.77 -7.57 -16.25
CA TRP A 142 -8.46 -8.23 -17.52
C TRP A 142 -9.11 -7.51 -18.71
N MET A 143 -10.43 -7.32 -18.72
CA MET A 143 -11.13 -6.66 -19.85
C MET A 143 -10.74 -5.19 -19.99
N TYR A 144 -10.83 -4.41 -18.91
CA TYR A 144 -10.50 -2.98 -18.98
C TYR A 144 -9.03 -2.71 -19.35
N PRO A 145 -8.02 -3.36 -18.73
CA PRO A 145 -6.62 -3.16 -19.14
C PRO A 145 -6.34 -3.61 -20.58
N ARG A 146 -7.00 -4.68 -21.06
CA ARG A 146 -6.91 -5.10 -22.47
C ARG A 146 -7.46 -4.03 -23.41
N ALA A 147 -8.59 -3.42 -23.05
CA ALA A 147 -9.16 -2.31 -23.79
C ALA A 147 -8.21 -1.10 -23.80
N LEU A 148 -7.63 -0.72 -22.66
CA LEU A 148 -6.65 0.37 -22.59
C LEU A 148 -5.48 0.17 -23.55
N VAL A 149 -4.91 -1.03 -23.62
CA VAL A 149 -3.80 -1.32 -24.53
C VAL A 149 -4.23 -1.34 -26.00
N SER A 150 -5.41 -1.87 -26.28
CA SER A 150 -5.92 -2.00 -27.66
C SER A 150 -6.31 -0.64 -28.26
N TYR A 151 -6.88 0.25 -27.45
CA TYR A 151 -7.31 1.58 -27.90
C TYR A 151 -6.24 2.65 -27.73
N GLY A 152 -5.30 2.46 -26.80
CA GLY A 152 -4.16 3.37 -26.57
C GLY A 152 -4.50 4.72 -25.96
N PHE A 153 -5.75 4.96 -25.54
CA PHE A 153 -6.22 6.21 -24.94
C PHE A 153 -7.44 5.94 -24.04
N LEU A 154 -7.71 6.84 -23.09
CA LEU A 154 -8.98 6.86 -22.35
C LEU A 154 -10.11 7.29 -23.29
N ARG A 155 -11.26 6.61 -23.20
CA ARG A 155 -12.42 6.86 -24.06
C ARG A 155 -13.70 7.00 -23.23
N PRO A 156 -14.68 7.81 -23.69
CA PRO A 156 -15.97 7.95 -23.02
C PRO A 156 -16.72 6.63 -22.84
N GLN A 157 -16.53 5.67 -23.74
CA GLN A 157 -17.18 4.34 -23.66
C GLN A 157 -16.64 3.46 -22.52
N PHE A 158 -15.63 3.93 -21.78
CA PHE A 158 -15.16 3.28 -20.56
C PHE A 158 -15.78 3.87 -19.30
N ASP A 159 -16.88 4.61 -19.43
CA ASP A 159 -17.61 5.31 -18.37
C ASP A 159 -17.58 4.62 -17.00
N VAL A 160 -18.14 3.42 -16.87
CA VAL A 160 -18.18 2.64 -15.62
C VAL A 160 -16.78 2.32 -15.10
N PHE A 161 -15.83 1.99 -15.99
CA PHE A 161 -14.44 1.72 -15.61
C PHE A 161 -13.71 2.96 -15.11
N LEU A 162 -14.03 4.14 -15.66
CA LEU A 162 -13.45 5.41 -15.27
C LEU A 162 -13.99 5.89 -13.93
N THR A 163 -15.17 5.46 -13.52
CA THR A 163 -15.77 5.91 -12.25
C THR A 163 -15.64 4.91 -11.12
N ASP A 164 -15.41 3.62 -11.40
CA ASP A 164 -15.47 2.56 -10.38
C ASP A 164 -14.13 1.89 -10.06
N VAL A 165 -13.13 2.02 -10.94
CA VAL A 165 -11.83 1.34 -10.79
C VAL A 165 -10.72 2.33 -10.45
N GLY A 166 -9.85 1.96 -9.52
CA GLY A 166 -8.61 2.71 -9.29
C GLY A 166 -7.67 2.60 -10.48
N GLN A 167 -7.34 3.72 -11.13
CA GLN A 167 -6.70 3.70 -12.44
C GLN A 167 -5.28 3.13 -12.42
N THR A 168 -4.51 3.32 -11.35
CA THR A 168 -3.16 2.73 -11.31
C THR A 168 -3.20 1.21 -11.18
N SER A 169 -4.27 0.66 -10.60
CA SER A 169 -4.51 -0.79 -10.58
C SER A 169 -4.84 -1.32 -11.97
N ALA A 170 -5.65 -0.60 -12.75
CA ALA A 170 -5.95 -0.95 -14.13
C ALA A 170 -4.69 -0.89 -15.01
N THR A 171 -3.91 0.19 -14.92
CA THR A 171 -2.66 0.33 -15.69
C THR A 171 -1.62 -0.71 -15.28
N LEU A 172 -1.53 -1.11 -14.01
CA LEU A 172 -0.60 -2.17 -13.61
C LEU A 172 -0.94 -3.49 -14.33
N ASN A 173 -2.24 -3.76 -14.49
CA ASN A 173 -2.73 -4.95 -15.19
C ASN A 173 -2.69 -4.82 -16.72
N THR A 174 -2.09 -3.77 -17.29
CA THR A 174 -1.79 -3.72 -18.73
C THR A 174 -0.51 -4.45 -19.11
N LEU A 175 0.35 -4.78 -18.13
CA LEU A 175 1.60 -5.51 -18.35
C LEU A 175 1.44 -6.79 -19.20
N PRO A 176 0.45 -7.68 -18.94
CA PRO A 176 0.27 -8.90 -19.74
C PRO A 176 0.08 -8.58 -21.22
N PHE A 177 -0.80 -7.63 -21.51
CA PHE A 177 -1.17 -7.25 -22.87
C PHE A 177 -0.07 -6.45 -23.60
N MET A 178 0.77 -5.72 -22.88
CA MET A 178 1.90 -4.99 -23.47
C MET A 178 3.11 -5.88 -23.77
N TYR A 179 3.33 -6.91 -22.96
CA TYR A 179 4.58 -7.68 -22.99
C TYR A 179 4.40 -9.16 -23.36
N GLY A 180 3.18 -9.60 -23.67
CA GLY A 180 2.94 -10.84 -24.40
C GLY A 180 2.43 -12.03 -23.58
N PHE A 181 2.11 -11.85 -22.30
CA PHE A 181 1.67 -12.94 -21.41
C PHE A 181 0.19 -12.86 -21.03
N ASN A 182 -0.39 -13.97 -20.55
CA ASN A 182 -1.85 -14.09 -20.39
C ASN A 182 -2.46 -13.25 -19.24
N GLU A 183 -1.79 -13.17 -18.10
CA GLU A 183 -2.36 -12.61 -16.87
C GLU A 183 -1.31 -12.08 -15.88
N GLY A 184 -1.69 -11.12 -15.04
CA GLY A 184 -0.80 -10.44 -14.08
C GLY A 184 -0.60 -11.18 -12.74
N PHE A 185 -0.99 -12.46 -12.61
CA PHE A 185 -1.10 -13.12 -11.31
C PHE A 185 0.25 -13.27 -10.60
N GLY A 186 1.29 -13.65 -11.34
CA GLY A 186 2.64 -13.76 -10.79
C GLY A 186 3.18 -12.43 -10.25
N ILE A 187 2.76 -11.29 -10.82
CA ILE A 187 3.16 -9.94 -10.36
C ILE A 187 2.54 -9.65 -8.98
N GLN A 188 1.25 -9.93 -8.80
CA GLN A 188 0.60 -9.74 -7.50
C GLN A 188 1.14 -10.68 -6.44
N THR A 189 1.33 -11.95 -6.78
CA THR A 189 1.91 -12.96 -5.88
C THR A 189 3.33 -12.56 -5.46
N PHE A 190 4.15 -12.09 -6.40
CA PHE A 190 5.48 -11.59 -6.10
C PHE A 190 5.45 -10.39 -5.15
N LEU A 191 4.54 -9.42 -5.38
CA LEU A 191 4.36 -8.28 -4.47
C LEU A 191 3.94 -8.73 -3.07
N GLY A 192 3.01 -9.69 -2.96
CA GLY A 192 2.57 -10.25 -1.69
C GLY A 192 3.72 -10.90 -0.92
N ILE A 193 4.49 -11.75 -1.58
CA ILE A 193 5.68 -12.39 -0.98
C ILE A 193 6.72 -11.33 -0.59
N ASN A 194 7.03 -10.38 -1.48
CA ASN A 194 7.95 -9.28 -1.18
C ASN A 194 7.50 -8.47 0.05
N THR A 195 6.19 -8.21 0.18
CA THR A 195 5.62 -7.52 1.34
C THR A 195 5.75 -8.36 2.62
N LEU A 196 5.59 -9.69 2.54
CA LEU A 196 5.85 -10.59 3.67
C LEU A 196 7.31 -10.53 4.10
N PHE A 197 8.28 -10.49 3.17
CA PHE A 197 9.69 -10.30 3.51
C PHE A 197 9.92 -8.98 4.25
N ILE A 198 9.28 -7.89 3.82
CA ILE A 198 9.34 -6.59 4.51
C ILE A 198 8.75 -6.70 5.92
N ALA A 199 7.59 -7.34 6.07
CA ALA A 199 6.93 -7.50 7.38
C ALA A 199 7.73 -8.40 8.34
N ILE A 200 8.28 -9.51 7.85
CA ILE A 200 9.12 -10.42 8.64
C ILE A 200 10.42 -9.71 9.06
N TYR A 201 11.04 -8.97 8.14
CA TYR A 201 12.20 -8.14 8.46
C TYR A 201 11.86 -7.08 9.51
N ALA A 202 10.70 -6.44 9.40
CA ALA A 202 10.22 -5.45 10.37
C ALA A 202 10.03 -6.05 11.78
N ILE A 203 9.48 -7.26 11.86
CA ILE A 203 9.32 -8.02 13.11
C ILE A 203 10.70 -8.36 13.68
N ASN A 204 11.59 -8.90 12.84
CA ASN A 204 12.94 -9.28 13.25
C ASN A 204 13.75 -8.11 13.81
N ARG A 205 13.72 -6.98 13.13
CA ARG A 205 14.39 -5.75 13.55
C ARG A 205 13.84 -5.24 14.88
N ASN A 206 12.52 -5.25 15.06
CA ASN A 206 11.90 -4.80 16.30
C ASN A 206 12.21 -5.75 17.47
N ALA A 207 12.10 -7.06 17.24
CA ALA A 207 12.44 -8.07 18.23
C ALA A 207 13.92 -8.04 18.61
N GLY A 208 14.83 -7.91 17.64
CA GLY A 208 16.27 -7.81 17.88
C GLY A 208 16.71 -6.52 18.56
N ALA A 209 15.92 -5.45 18.47
CA ALA A 209 16.18 -4.19 19.17
C ALA A 209 15.77 -4.22 20.65
N ARG A 210 14.85 -5.11 21.05
CA ARG A 210 14.30 -5.16 22.43
C ARG A 210 14.70 -6.43 23.18
N LEU A 211 14.79 -7.56 22.50
CA LEU A 211 14.98 -8.87 23.12
C LEU A 211 16.39 -9.40 22.93
N GLU A 212 16.81 -10.28 23.84
CA GLU A 212 18.03 -11.09 23.68
C GLU A 212 17.98 -11.90 22.37
N ARG A 213 19.13 -12.09 21.71
CA ARG A 213 19.23 -12.70 20.37
C ARG A 213 18.43 -14.00 20.20
N LYS A 214 18.47 -14.92 21.17
CA LYS A 214 17.71 -16.19 21.12
C LYS A 214 16.20 -15.96 21.18
N LYS A 215 15.74 -15.09 22.09
CA LYS A 215 14.33 -14.72 22.23
C LYS A 215 13.85 -13.99 20.99
N ALA A 216 14.62 -13.02 20.49
CA ALA A 216 14.32 -12.28 19.28
C ALA A 216 14.11 -13.20 18.07
N TYR A 217 14.99 -14.20 17.89
CA TYR A 217 14.86 -15.19 16.82
C TYR A 217 13.58 -16.03 16.97
N ILE A 218 13.33 -16.61 18.15
CA ILE A 218 12.13 -17.43 18.41
C ILE A 218 10.85 -16.59 18.19
N THR A 219 10.80 -15.38 18.75
CA THR A 219 9.68 -14.46 18.57
C THR A 219 9.47 -14.10 17.10
N THR A 220 10.53 -13.85 16.34
CA THR A 220 10.46 -13.61 14.89
C THR A 220 9.84 -14.80 14.18
N VAL A 221 10.31 -16.03 14.44
CA VAL A 221 9.81 -17.25 13.80
C VAL A 221 8.32 -17.45 14.11
N ILE A 222 7.93 -17.36 15.39
CA ILE A 222 6.53 -17.54 15.81
C ILE A 222 5.62 -16.50 15.14
N LEU A 223 5.98 -15.22 15.21
CA LEU A 223 5.17 -14.15 14.62
C LEU A 223 5.13 -14.23 13.08
N SER A 224 6.21 -14.69 12.44
CA SER A 224 6.22 -14.89 10.98
C SER A 224 5.29 -16.03 10.58
N LEU A 225 5.27 -17.13 11.32
CA LEU A 225 4.34 -18.25 11.09
C LEU A 225 2.89 -17.80 11.29
N LEU A 226 2.61 -17.04 12.36
CA LEU A 226 1.28 -16.48 12.61
C LEU A 226 0.84 -15.54 11.48
N LEU A 227 1.74 -14.69 10.98
CA LEU A 227 1.48 -13.77 9.87
C LEU A 227 1.09 -14.53 8.60
N ILE A 228 1.89 -15.52 8.20
CA ILE A 228 1.67 -16.30 6.97
C ILE A 228 0.38 -17.12 7.07
N CYS A 229 0.00 -17.56 8.28
CA CYS A 229 -1.25 -18.28 8.52
C CYS A 229 -2.47 -17.37 8.76
N THR A 230 -2.32 -16.05 8.70
CA THR A 230 -3.42 -15.11 8.95
C THR A 230 -4.41 -15.12 7.78
N GLN A 231 -5.65 -15.55 8.05
CA GLN A 231 -6.65 -15.79 7.01
C GLN A 231 -6.99 -14.58 6.14
N PRO A 232 -7.16 -13.34 6.68
CA PRO A 232 -7.29 -12.15 5.85
C PRO A 232 -6.12 -11.95 4.87
N VAL A 233 -4.88 -12.13 5.33
CA VAL A 233 -3.69 -11.96 4.48
C VAL A 233 -3.68 -13.00 3.35
N LEU A 234 -3.96 -14.25 3.68
CA LEU A 234 -4.05 -15.34 2.71
C LEU A 234 -5.13 -15.08 1.65
N ILE A 235 -6.32 -14.64 2.05
CA ILE A 235 -7.42 -14.33 1.13
C ILE A 235 -7.04 -13.17 0.22
N MET A 236 -6.48 -12.11 0.79
CA MET A 236 -6.14 -10.89 0.06
C MET A 236 -5.00 -11.11 -0.94
N PHE A 237 -4.06 -12.01 -0.64
CA PHE A 237 -3.02 -12.40 -1.61
C PHE A 237 -3.53 -13.40 -2.65
N LYS A 238 -4.51 -14.24 -2.30
CA LYS A 238 -5.07 -15.24 -3.22
C LYS A 238 -5.91 -14.60 -4.33
N TRP A 239 -6.64 -13.52 -4.04
CA TRP A 239 -7.55 -12.93 -5.02
C TRP A 239 -6.92 -11.80 -5.82
N ILE A 240 -7.07 -11.83 -7.15
CA ILE A 240 -6.53 -10.79 -8.03
C ILE A 240 -7.44 -9.57 -8.06
N MET A 241 -7.13 -8.58 -7.22
CA MET A 241 -7.92 -7.36 -7.04
C MET A 241 -7.06 -6.22 -6.49
N SER A 242 -7.51 -4.98 -6.70
CA SER A 242 -6.90 -3.77 -6.11
C SER A 242 -6.76 -3.85 -4.59
N ASN A 243 -7.65 -4.57 -3.90
CA ASN A 243 -7.60 -4.78 -2.46
C ASN A 243 -6.25 -5.37 -2.00
N GLY A 244 -5.72 -6.38 -2.71
CA GLY A 244 -4.46 -7.02 -2.36
C GLY A 244 -3.27 -6.07 -2.52
N TYR A 245 -3.23 -5.34 -3.65
CA TYR A 245 -2.25 -4.29 -3.88
C TYR A 245 -2.32 -3.20 -2.80
N PHE A 246 -3.53 -2.72 -2.51
CA PHE A 246 -3.75 -1.65 -1.53
C PHE A 246 -3.25 -2.05 -0.13
N MET A 247 -3.57 -3.27 0.32
CA MET A 247 -3.05 -3.81 1.59
C MET A 247 -1.51 -3.81 1.63
N CYS A 248 -0.85 -4.26 0.56
CA CYS A 248 0.61 -4.27 0.47
C CYS A 248 1.20 -2.85 0.56
N PHE A 249 0.70 -1.93 -0.27
CA PHE A 249 1.18 -0.55 -0.33
C PHE A 249 0.93 0.21 0.97
N MET A 250 -0.23 0.02 1.59
CA MET A 250 -0.55 0.63 2.88
C MET A 250 0.43 0.18 3.97
N PHE A 251 0.72 -1.12 4.08
CA PHE A 251 1.70 -1.61 5.03
C PHE A 251 3.09 -1.01 4.78
N MET A 252 3.56 -1.05 3.52
CA MET A 252 4.87 -0.50 3.15
C MET A 252 4.98 1.00 3.42
N VAL A 253 3.96 1.79 3.08
CA VAL A 253 3.93 3.25 3.27
C VAL A 253 4.00 3.59 4.77
N VAL A 254 3.17 2.97 5.61
CA VAL A 254 3.18 3.23 7.06
C VAL A 254 4.50 2.76 7.70
N TYR A 255 5.00 1.58 7.32
CA TYR A 255 6.27 1.05 7.82
C TYR A 255 7.46 1.93 7.45
N CYS A 256 7.56 2.34 6.19
CA CYS A 256 8.63 3.22 5.73
C CYS A 256 8.53 4.60 6.39
N ALA A 257 7.33 5.15 6.52
CA ALA A 257 7.12 6.43 7.21
C ALA A 257 7.66 6.39 8.64
N TYR A 258 7.33 5.34 9.39
CA TYR A 258 7.78 5.14 10.77
C TYR A 258 9.30 4.90 10.87
N THR A 259 9.85 4.03 10.02
CA THR A 259 11.27 3.66 10.07
C THR A 259 12.19 4.80 9.64
N PHE A 260 11.81 5.59 8.63
CA PHE A 260 12.58 6.75 8.20
C PHE A 260 12.58 7.87 9.24
N ASP A 261 11.48 8.06 9.97
CA ASP A 261 11.43 8.95 11.14
C ASP A 261 12.43 8.50 12.21
N ARG A 262 12.46 7.20 12.53
CA ARG A 262 13.41 6.64 13.51
C ARG A 262 14.85 6.75 13.06
N LYS A 263 15.14 6.49 11.78
CA LYS A 263 16.49 6.65 11.21
C LYS A 263 16.95 8.10 11.32
N ARG A 264 16.06 9.08 11.06
CA ARG A 264 16.33 10.52 11.19
C ARG A 264 16.59 10.92 12.64
N ALA A 265 15.83 10.34 13.57
CA ALA A 265 16.01 10.60 15.00
C ALA A 265 17.31 10.00 15.55
N ALA A 266 17.78 8.88 14.99
CA ALA A 266 19.03 8.24 15.38
C ALA A 266 20.26 8.96 14.80
N ASP A 267 20.18 9.40 13.54
CA ASP A 267 21.27 10.10 12.88
C ASP A 267 20.73 11.25 12.00
N SER A 268 20.94 12.48 12.48
CA SER A 268 20.52 13.70 11.80
C SER A 268 21.31 14.01 10.51
N SER A 269 22.46 13.36 10.30
CA SER A 269 23.30 13.54 9.11
C SER A 269 22.82 12.76 7.89
N VAL A 270 21.94 11.75 8.09
CA VAL A 270 21.41 10.92 7.01
C VAL A 270 20.53 11.74 6.07
N ASP A 271 20.86 11.74 4.78
CA ASP A 271 20.02 12.36 3.76
C ASP A 271 18.70 11.58 3.59
N MET A 272 17.61 12.23 3.98
CA MET A 272 16.26 11.67 3.91
C MET A 272 15.52 12.02 2.62
N ARG A 273 16.03 12.91 1.77
CA ARG A 273 15.28 13.42 0.61
C ARG A 273 14.90 12.29 -0.35
N GLY A 274 15.84 11.41 -0.67
CA GLY A 274 15.59 10.25 -1.54
C GLY A 274 14.59 9.27 -0.94
N ARG A 275 14.70 8.99 0.35
CA ARG A 275 13.78 8.10 1.09
C ARG A 275 12.36 8.65 1.14
N VAL A 276 12.23 9.96 1.37
CA VAL A 276 10.95 10.68 1.32
C VAL A 276 10.37 10.64 -0.10
N ALA A 277 11.19 10.76 -1.14
CA ALA A 277 10.74 10.65 -2.53
C ALA A 277 10.21 9.24 -2.85
N ILE A 278 10.91 8.18 -2.43
CA ILE A 278 10.43 6.79 -2.55
C ILE A 278 9.09 6.64 -1.84
N LEU A 279 8.99 7.11 -0.59
CA LEU A 279 7.74 7.06 0.17
C LEU A 279 6.61 7.81 -0.53
N GLY A 280 6.89 8.97 -1.12
CA GLY A 280 5.94 9.75 -1.92
C GLY A 280 5.43 9.00 -3.15
N ILE A 281 6.32 8.32 -3.89
CA ILE A 281 5.96 7.48 -5.04
C ILE A 281 5.02 6.35 -4.62
N LEU A 282 5.36 5.63 -3.55
CA LEU A 282 4.53 4.53 -3.04
C LEU A 282 3.17 5.02 -2.52
N MET A 283 3.14 6.19 -1.88
CA MET A 283 1.91 6.80 -1.37
C MET A 283 1.01 7.29 -2.50
N LEU A 284 1.58 7.92 -3.53
CA LEU A 284 0.83 8.33 -4.72
C LEU A 284 0.26 7.11 -5.45
N GLN A 285 1.05 6.04 -5.62
CA GLN A 285 0.57 4.79 -6.18
C GLN A 285 -0.64 4.27 -5.39
N MET A 286 -0.53 4.22 -4.06
CA MET A 286 -1.61 3.78 -3.18
C MET A 286 -2.87 4.63 -3.31
N SER A 287 -2.75 5.96 -3.38
CA SER A 287 -3.91 6.86 -3.52
C SER A 287 -4.77 6.57 -4.75
N MET A 288 -4.15 6.07 -5.83
CA MET A 288 -4.79 5.83 -7.12
C MET A 288 -5.14 4.37 -7.38
N LEU A 289 -4.78 3.45 -6.46
CA LEU A 289 -5.10 2.02 -6.59
C LEU A 289 -6.60 1.75 -6.41
N ARG A 290 -7.33 2.65 -5.76
CA ARG A 290 -8.77 2.58 -5.48
C ARG A 290 -9.36 3.98 -5.47
N MET A 291 -10.65 4.11 -5.73
CA MET A 291 -11.32 5.42 -5.77
C MET A 291 -11.38 6.11 -4.40
N GLU A 292 -11.48 5.34 -3.32
CA GLU A 292 -11.38 5.85 -1.95
C GLU A 292 -9.93 6.07 -1.48
N GLY A 293 -8.94 5.69 -2.29
CA GLY A 293 -7.53 5.70 -1.92
C GLY A 293 -7.04 7.08 -1.49
N ILE A 294 -7.51 8.14 -2.16
CA ILE A 294 -7.22 9.55 -1.84
C ILE A 294 -7.62 9.90 -0.39
N MET A 295 -8.82 9.51 0.03
CA MET A 295 -9.29 9.82 1.39
C MET A 295 -8.46 9.09 2.44
N VAL A 296 -8.05 7.85 2.15
CA VAL A 296 -7.18 7.07 3.02
C VAL A 296 -5.78 7.70 3.11
N THR A 297 -5.20 8.14 2.00
CA THR A 297 -3.89 8.81 1.98
C THR A 297 -3.92 10.10 2.79
N LEU A 298 -4.98 10.90 2.70
CA LEU A 298 -5.14 12.10 3.52
C LEU A 298 -5.15 11.79 5.03
N VAL A 299 -5.90 10.77 5.44
CA VAL A 299 -5.88 10.29 6.84
C VAL A 299 -4.46 9.89 7.26
N LEU A 300 -3.73 9.18 6.39
CA LEU A 300 -2.35 8.79 6.66
C LEU A 300 -1.38 9.98 6.70
N VAL A 301 -1.55 11.02 5.87
CA VAL A 301 -0.75 12.26 5.97
C VAL A 301 -0.97 12.93 7.34
N ILE A 302 -2.21 12.97 7.82
CA ILE A 302 -2.53 13.49 9.15
C ILE A 302 -1.88 12.62 10.23
N CYS A 303 -1.90 11.28 10.09
CA CYS A 303 -1.14 10.39 10.96
C CYS A 303 0.37 10.69 10.93
N PHE A 304 0.96 10.87 9.74
CA PHE A 304 2.38 11.17 9.55
C PHE A 304 2.77 12.54 10.10
N SER A 305 1.80 13.44 10.29
CA SER A 305 2.05 14.72 10.94
C SER A 305 2.54 14.58 12.39
N THR A 306 2.29 13.43 13.05
CA THR A 306 2.85 13.07 14.37
C THR A 306 4.34 12.71 14.35
N LEU A 307 4.88 12.41 13.17
CA LEU A 307 6.29 12.06 12.98
C LEU A 307 7.11 13.32 12.65
N LYS A 308 8.45 13.24 12.73
CA LYS A 308 9.36 14.38 12.54
C LYS A 308 9.61 14.72 11.06
N TYR A 309 8.59 14.62 10.21
CA TYR A 309 8.63 15.14 8.84
C TYR A 309 8.54 16.66 8.82
N ARG A 310 9.19 17.30 7.85
CA ARG A 310 9.06 18.74 7.60
C ARG A 310 7.74 19.03 6.89
N ASN A 311 7.14 20.19 7.12
CA ASN A 311 5.89 20.58 6.44
C ASN A 311 6.06 20.56 4.91
N THR A 312 7.23 21.00 4.42
CA THR A 312 7.58 20.94 2.99
C THR A 312 7.70 19.51 2.46
N GLU A 313 8.19 18.57 3.26
CA GLU A 313 8.23 17.15 2.89
C GLU A 313 6.80 16.60 2.80
N LEU A 314 5.97 16.89 3.81
CA LEU A 314 4.58 16.43 3.83
C LEU A 314 3.78 16.97 2.63
N PHE A 315 3.97 18.25 2.31
CA PHE A 315 3.29 18.89 1.20
C PHE A 315 3.83 18.43 -0.17
N CYS A 316 5.13 18.56 -0.42
CA CYS A 316 5.70 18.31 -1.75
C CYS A 316 5.77 16.82 -2.11
N ALA A 317 5.92 15.92 -1.14
CA ALA A 317 6.06 14.49 -1.42
C ALA A 317 4.73 13.73 -1.39
N PHE A 318 3.73 14.21 -0.64
CA PHE A 318 2.45 13.52 -0.48
C PHE A 318 1.29 14.31 -1.11
N LEU A 319 1.01 15.52 -0.61
CA LEU A 319 -0.22 16.24 -0.96
C LEU A 319 -0.22 16.85 -2.37
N LEU A 320 0.90 17.46 -2.79
CA LEU A 320 0.97 18.12 -4.09
C LEU A 320 0.90 17.12 -5.27
N PRO A 321 1.66 16.01 -5.29
CA PRO A 321 1.53 15.02 -6.36
C PRO A 321 0.14 14.41 -6.43
N GLU A 322 -0.47 14.13 -5.27
CA GLU A 322 -1.82 13.61 -5.15
C GLU A 322 -2.86 14.60 -5.71
N PHE A 323 -2.76 15.88 -5.35
CA PHE A 323 -3.62 16.93 -5.90
C PHE A 323 -3.51 17.03 -7.43
N VAL A 324 -2.29 17.03 -7.97
CA VAL A 324 -2.05 17.13 -9.41
C VAL A 324 -2.65 15.95 -10.16
N CYS A 325 -2.41 14.72 -9.67
CA CYS A 325 -2.95 13.51 -10.29
C CYS A 325 -4.48 13.45 -10.18
N ALA A 326 -5.05 13.78 -9.01
CA ALA A 326 -6.50 13.81 -8.81
C ALA A 326 -7.16 14.85 -9.71
N LEU A 327 -6.62 16.07 -9.77
CA LEU A 327 -7.15 17.15 -10.61
C LEU A 327 -7.08 16.79 -12.09
N ALA A 328 -5.91 16.31 -12.56
CA ALA A 328 -5.73 15.93 -13.95
C ALA A 328 -6.73 14.82 -14.34
N TYR A 329 -6.93 13.83 -13.47
CA TYR A 329 -7.88 12.76 -13.69
C TYR A 329 -9.33 13.22 -13.73
N SER A 330 -9.76 13.98 -12.72
CA SER A 330 -11.13 14.51 -12.66
C SER A 330 -11.42 15.43 -13.84
N PHE A 331 -10.46 16.27 -14.25
CA PHE A 331 -10.57 17.07 -15.46
C PHE A 331 -10.77 16.20 -16.69
N TRP A 332 -9.95 15.17 -16.87
CA TRP A 332 -10.06 14.29 -18.03
C TRP A 332 -11.40 13.55 -18.07
N VAL A 333 -11.81 12.93 -16.96
CA VAL A 333 -13.05 12.12 -16.91
C VAL A 333 -14.29 12.98 -17.13
N PHE A 334 -14.43 14.09 -16.39
CA PHE A 334 -15.68 14.84 -16.37
C PHE A 334 -15.74 15.97 -17.41
N ILE A 335 -14.59 16.55 -17.78
CA ILE A 335 -14.57 17.66 -18.75
C ILE A 335 -14.23 17.17 -20.16
N VAL A 336 -13.21 16.31 -20.31
CA VAL A 336 -12.77 15.85 -21.65
C VAL A 336 -13.63 14.70 -22.15
N CYS A 337 -13.83 13.66 -21.34
CA CYS A 337 -14.64 12.51 -21.72
C CYS A 337 -16.14 12.71 -21.52
N ASN A 338 -16.54 13.73 -20.74
CA ASN A 338 -17.94 14.03 -20.39
C ASN A 338 -18.70 12.76 -19.96
N VAL A 339 -18.09 11.99 -19.05
CA VAL A 339 -18.63 10.73 -18.57
C VAL A 339 -19.87 10.98 -17.70
N ASP A 340 -20.98 10.34 -18.07
CA ASP A 340 -22.23 10.29 -17.31
C ASP A 340 -22.69 8.82 -17.25
N ALA A 341 -22.11 8.05 -16.31
CA ALA A 341 -22.42 6.63 -16.17
C ALA A 341 -23.64 6.41 -15.25
N PRO A 342 -24.48 5.40 -15.54
CA PRO A 342 -25.68 5.12 -14.74
C PRO A 342 -25.37 4.58 -13.33
N TYR A 343 -24.19 4.00 -13.12
CA TYR A 343 -23.67 3.59 -11.81
C TYR A 343 -22.24 4.12 -11.69
N THR A 344 -22.00 4.99 -10.70
CA THR A 344 -20.69 5.63 -10.53
C THR A 344 -20.28 5.71 -9.07
N PHE A 345 -19.13 5.12 -8.74
CA PHE A 345 -18.52 5.35 -7.44
C PHE A 345 -18.01 6.80 -7.33
N LEU A 346 -17.38 7.32 -8.39
CA LEU A 346 -16.89 8.70 -8.50
C LEU A 346 -17.84 9.57 -9.32
N THR A 347 -18.44 10.59 -8.69
CA THR A 347 -19.23 11.64 -9.33
C THR A 347 -18.46 12.98 -9.33
N PRO A 348 -18.87 13.99 -10.12
CA PRO A 348 -18.25 15.32 -10.07
C PRO A 348 -18.23 15.93 -8.67
N GLU A 349 -19.30 15.74 -7.87
CA GLU A 349 -19.39 16.25 -6.50
C GLU A 349 -18.39 15.53 -5.58
N LYS A 350 -18.27 14.21 -5.70
CA LYS A 350 -17.31 13.41 -4.93
C LYS A 350 -15.87 13.77 -5.31
N ALA A 351 -15.59 14.00 -6.59
CA ALA A 351 -14.29 14.46 -7.06
C ALA A 351 -13.94 15.86 -6.51
N LEU A 352 -14.88 16.80 -6.54
CA LEU A 352 -14.70 18.12 -5.94
C LEU A 352 -14.46 18.02 -4.42
N LEU A 353 -15.20 17.15 -3.73
CA LEU A 353 -15.00 16.89 -2.30
C LEU A 353 -13.60 16.35 -2.01
N GLN A 354 -13.09 15.41 -2.82
CA GLN A 354 -11.72 14.89 -2.69
C GLN A 354 -10.68 16.01 -2.88
N LEU A 355 -10.82 16.84 -3.92
CA LEU A 355 -9.92 17.98 -4.15
C LEU A 355 -9.96 19.00 -3.02
N ALA A 356 -11.17 19.30 -2.50
CA ALA A 356 -11.35 20.18 -1.35
C ALA A 356 -10.70 19.61 -0.07
N ALA A 357 -10.81 18.29 0.15
CA ALA A 357 -10.17 17.62 1.27
C ALA A 357 -8.64 17.70 1.17
N ILE A 358 -8.05 17.48 -0.02
CA ILE A 358 -6.61 17.62 -0.23
C ILE A 358 -6.16 19.07 0.06
N ALA A 359 -6.93 20.06 -0.40
CA ALA A 359 -6.65 21.47 -0.13
C ALA A 359 -6.73 21.79 1.38
N ALA A 360 -7.74 21.29 2.09
CA ALA A 360 -7.90 21.49 3.53
C ALA A 360 -6.74 20.88 4.34
N VAL A 361 -6.30 19.66 4.00
CA VAL A 361 -5.14 19.03 4.65
C VAL A 361 -3.85 19.78 4.29
N SER A 362 -3.72 20.29 3.07
CA SER A 362 -2.59 21.14 2.66
C SER A 362 -2.50 22.42 3.48
N VAL A 363 -3.64 23.08 3.72
CA VAL A 363 -3.75 24.25 4.60
C VAL A 363 -3.36 23.89 6.03
N TYR A 364 -3.84 22.76 6.57
CA TYR A 364 -3.42 22.27 7.89
C TYR A 364 -1.90 22.09 7.99
N VAL A 365 -1.30 21.36 7.04
CA VAL A 365 0.14 21.05 7.04
C VAL A 365 1.00 22.31 6.91
N MET A 366 0.62 23.24 6.02
CA MET A 366 1.44 24.42 5.73
C MET A 366 1.24 25.56 6.75
N ILE A 367 0.01 25.75 7.22
CA ILE A 367 -0.38 26.93 8.01
C ILE A 367 -0.50 26.62 9.51
N PHE A 368 -0.99 25.45 9.92
CA PHE A 368 -1.32 25.19 11.32
C PHE A 368 -0.29 24.32 12.04
N ARG A 369 0.17 23.24 11.39
CA ARG A 369 1.06 22.24 11.99
C ARG A 369 2.33 22.85 12.56
N GLY A 370 2.59 22.60 13.85
CA GLY A 370 3.84 22.97 14.53
C GLY A 370 3.99 24.47 14.82
N ARG A 371 2.92 25.28 14.67
CA ARG A 371 2.94 26.71 15.00
C ARG A 371 2.53 26.97 16.46
N ARG A 372 2.69 28.23 16.90
CA ARG A 372 2.58 28.69 18.31
C ARG A 372 1.25 28.31 19.00
N PHE A 373 0.19 28.07 18.22
CA PHE A 373 -1.12 27.57 18.66
C PHE A 373 -1.50 26.31 17.88
N ASP A 374 -0.82 25.20 18.14
CA ASP A 374 -1.17 23.89 17.58
C ASP A 374 -1.86 22.98 18.63
N PRO A 375 -3.13 23.26 19.01
CA PRO A 375 -3.89 22.39 19.90
C PRO A 375 -4.20 21.03 19.24
N VAL A 376 -4.25 21.00 17.90
CA VAL A 376 -4.56 19.81 17.11
C VAL A 376 -3.38 18.84 17.11
N GLY A 377 -2.18 19.29 16.74
CA GLY A 377 -0.98 18.46 16.66
C GLY A 377 -0.58 17.82 17.99
N LYS A 378 -0.80 18.50 19.12
CA LYS A 378 -0.52 17.95 20.46
C LYS A 378 -1.46 16.81 20.87
N ARG A 379 -2.66 16.73 20.29
CA ARG A 379 -3.71 15.76 20.65
C ARG A 379 -4.22 14.98 19.45
N ILE A 380 -3.50 14.99 18.34
CA ILE A 380 -3.97 14.43 17.06
C ILE A 380 -4.27 12.93 17.15
N LYS A 381 -3.54 12.19 18.00
CA LYS A 381 -3.82 10.79 18.33
C LYS A 381 -5.22 10.54 18.90
N VAL A 382 -5.86 11.57 19.47
CA VAL A 382 -7.21 11.51 20.02
C VAL A 382 -8.19 12.24 19.10
N ILE A 383 -7.82 13.43 18.63
CA ILE A 383 -8.68 14.27 17.79
C ILE A 383 -9.00 13.58 16.47
N LEU A 384 -8.04 12.94 15.82
CA LEU A 384 -8.27 12.30 14.51
C LEU A 384 -9.28 11.14 14.62
N PRO A 385 -9.09 10.12 15.48
CA PRO A 385 -10.12 9.09 15.66
C PRO A 385 -11.49 9.65 16.04
N LEU A 386 -11.55 10.61 16.96
CA LEU A 386 -12.82 11.23 17.36
C LEU A 386 -13.50 11.98 16.21
N SER A 387 -12.73 12.65 15.36
CA SER A 387 -13.28 13.36 14.20
C SER A 387 -13.88 12.41 13.17
N ILE A 388 -13.27 11.24 12.97
CA ILE A 388 -13.80 10.21 12.07
C ILE A 388 -15.05 9.57 12.68
N ILE A 389 -15.04 9.27 13.99
CA ILE A 389 -16.25 8.80 14.71
C ILE A 389 -17.39 9.81 14.60
N ALA A 390 -17.09 11.11 14.71
CA ALA A 390 -18.09 12.16 14.52
C ALA A 390 -18.64 12.17 13.08
N ALA A 391 -17.80 11.94 12.07
CA ALA A 391 -18.24 11.79 10.69
C ALA A 391 -19.14 10.55 10.51
N ASP A 392 -18.78 9.41 11.11
CA ASP A 392 -19.62 8.19 11.11
C ASP A 392 -20.98 8.44 11.79
N LEU A 393 -21.01 9.20 12.89
CA LEU A 393 -22.26 9.60 13.55
C LEU A 393 -23.13 10.48 12.65
N VAL A 394 -22.53 11.39 11.89
CA VAL A 394 -23.27 12.19 10.90
C VAL A 394 -23.86 11.27 9.81
N LEU A 395 -23.11 10.31 9.29
CA LEU A 395 -23.60 9.33 8.32
C LEU A 395 -24.76 8.50 8.89
N PHE A 396 -24.66 8.06 10.14
CA PHE A 396 -25.75 7.40 10.84
C PHE A 396 -27.00 8.28 10.93
N LEU A 397 -26.86 9.57 11.23
CA LEU A 397 -27.99 10.50 11.29
C LEU A 397 -28.65 10.73 9.91
N LEU A 398 -27.87 10.67 8.83
CA LEU A 398 -28.36 10.82 7.46
C LEU A 398 -29.13 9.58 6.98
N ASN A 399 -28.65 8.37 7.25
CA ASN A 399 -29.32 7.13 6.86
C ASN A 399 -29.14 6.02 7.92
N LYS A 400 -30.03 6.04 8.92
CA LYS A 400 -29.99 5.11 10.06
C LYS A 400 -30.11 3.65 9.65
N THR A 401 -30.98 3.35 8.68
CA THR A 401 -31.28 1.97 8.25
C THR A 401 -30.07 1.35 7.58
N LEU A 402 -29.52 2.02 6.57
CA LEU A 402 -28.35 1.54 5.84
C LEU A 402 -27.13 1.40 6.76
N PHE A 403 -26.93 2.37 7.67
CA PHE A 403 -25.85 2.29 8.65
C PHE A 403 -25.99 1.06 9.57
N ALA A 404 -27.18 0.80 10.10
CA ALA A 404 -27.44 -0.34 10.97
C ALA A 404 -27.26 -1.69 10.24
N GLU A 405 -27.72 -1.79 8.99
CA GLU A 405 -27.54 -2.96 8.14
C GLU A 405 -26.05 -3.23 7.88
N ASN A 406 -25.30 -2.18 7.51
CA ASN A 406 -23.86 -2.28 7.26
C ASN A 406 -23.08 -2.72 8.49
N LEU A 407 -23.40 -2.15 9.66
CA LEU A 407 -22.78 -2.54 10.93
C LEU A 407 -23.13 -3.99 11.29
N SER A 408 -24.38 -4.41 11.07
CA SER A 408 -24.80 -5.80 11.29
C SER A 408 -24.07 -6.77 10.37
N ALA A 409 -23.96 -6.46 9.07
CA ALA A 409 -23.23 -7.26 8.11
C ALA A 409 -21.74 -7.39 8.46
N PHE A 410 -21.10 -6.30 8.90
CA PHE A 410 -19.71 -6.34 9.37
C PHE A 410 -19.56 -7.25 10.61
N ALA A 411 -20.43 -7.09 11.61
CA ALA A 411 -20.42 -7.92 12.80
C ALA A 411 -20.62 -9.41 12.47
N ARG A 412 -21.53 -9.71 11.54
CA ARG A 412 -21.78 -11.08 11.06
C ARG A 412 -20.61 -11.65 10.26
N ASN A 413 -19.94 -10.84 9.43
CA ASN A 413 -18.73 -11.27 8.73
C ASN A 413 -17.61 -11.66 9.71
N ILE A 414 -17.48 -10.96 10.84
CA ILE A 414 -16.56 -11.32 11.92
C ILE A 414 -17.04 -12.58 12.66
N SER A 415 -18.31 -12.65 13.08
CA SER A 415 -18.83 -13.78 13.86
C SER A 415 -18.82 -15.09 13.09
N ASN A 416 -19.19 -15.03 11.81
CA ASN A 416 -19.23 -16.19 10.90
C ASN A 416 -17.84 -16.53 10.35
N ARG A 417 -16.81 -15.75 10.72
CA ARG A 417 -15.42 -15.92 10.27
C ARG A 417 -15.29 -15.86 8.74
N SER A 418 -16.16 -15.11 8.08
CA SER A 418 -16.22 -14.93 6.62
C SER A 418 -14.99 -14.19 6.10
N GLY A 419 -13.89 -14.93 5.99
CA GLY A 419 -12.56 -14.47 5.60
C GLY A 419 -11.71 -13.89 6.73
N TRP A 420 -12.33 -13.50 7.84
CA TRP A 420 -11.63 -13.03 9.02
C TRP A 420 -10.97 -14.15 9.84
N GLY A 421 -11.48 -15.39 9.76
CA GLY A 421 -10.94 -16.50 10.53
C GLY A 421 -10.91 -16.21 12.03
N LEU A 422 -9.78 -16.51 12.68
CA LEU A 422 -9.52 -16.18 14.09
C LEU A 422 -8.78 -14.84 14.26
N PHE A 423 -8.54 -14.08 13.19
CA PHE A 423 -7.72 -12.88 13.24
C PHE A 423 -8.28 -11.79 14.19
N PRO A 424 -9.59 -11.47 14.20
CA PRO A 424 -10.13 -10.52 15.16
C PRO A 424 -9.92 -10.95 16.62
N MET A 425 -10.05 -12.24 16.91
CA MET A 425 -9.82 -12.79 18.25
C MET A 425 -8.35 -12.65 18.68
N TYR A 426 -7.41 -12.85 17.76
CA TYR A 426 -6.00 -12.60 18.01
C TYR A 426 -5.76 -11.13 18.39
N ILE A 427 -6.28 -10.18 17.61
CA ILE A 427 -6.11 -8.75 17.88
C ILE A 427 -6.72 -8.39 19.23
N ILE A 428 -7.98 -8.76 19.48
CA ILE A 428 -8.66 -8.52 20.76
C ILE A 428 -7.86 -9.13 21.92
N GLY A 429 -7.39 -10.37 21.76
CA GLY A 429 -6.57 -11.05 22.77
C GLY A 429 -5.28 -10.30 23.12
N VAL A 430 -4.58 -9.75 22.13
CA VAL A 430 -3.38 -8.92 22.36
C VAL A 430 -3.75 -7.67 23.16
N TYR A 431 -4.81 -6.96 22.79
CA TYR A 431 -5.23 -5.74 23.50
C TYR A 431 -5.76 -5.99 24.91
N VAL A 432 -6.48 -7.10 25.12
CA VAL A 432 -6.90 -7.53 26.47
C VAL A 432 -5.68 -7.85 27.33
N LEU A 433 -4.69 -8.55 26.79
CA LEU A 433 -3.48 -8.88 27.52
C LEU A 433 -2.65 -7.62 27.86
N LEU A 434 -2.54 -6.67 26.93
CA LEU A 434 -1.94 -5.35 27.20
C LEU A 434 -2.67 -4.63 28.33
N PHE A 435 -4.00 -4.60 28.30
CA PHE A 435 -4.81 -3.97 29.34
C PHE A 435 -4.55 -4.60 30.71
N ILE A 436 -4.57 -5.93 30.81
CA ILE A 436 -4.32 -6.66 32.06
C ILE A 436 -2.91 -6.37 32.59
N VAL A 437 -1.88 -6.38 31.73
CA VAL A 437 -0.49 -6.14 32.15
C VAL A 437 -0.30 -4.69 32.60
N ASN A 438 -0.82 -3.72 31.87
CA ASN A 438 -0.72 -2.30 32.25
C ASN A 438 -1.47 -2.02 33.57
N PHE A 439 -2.65 -2.62 33.73
CA PHE A 439 -3.42 -2.53 34.97
C PHE A 439 -2.63 -3.09 36.17
N LYS A 440 -2.01 -4.27 36.02
CA LYS A 440 -1.15 -4.86 37.07
C LYS A 440 0.06 -4.00 37.42
N LYS A 441 0.61 -3.26 36.46
CA LYS A 441 1.76 -2.36 36.67
C LYS A 441 1.38 -1.01 37.25
N GLY A 442 0.08 -0.71 37.43
CA GLY A 442 -0.39 0.62 37.85
C GLY A 442 -0.12 1.71 36.80
N GLU A 443 0.23 1.32 35.58
CA GLU A 443 0.43 2.23 34.46
C GLU A 443 -0.95 2.65 33.94
N LYS A 444 -1.20 3.96 33.79
CA LYS A 444 -2.41 4.44 33.10
C LYS A 444 -2.43 3.79 31.71
N SER A 445 -3.55 3.14 31.37
CA SER A 445 -3.76 2.38 30.13
C SER A 445 -2.98 2.96 28.95
N GLY A 446 -2.07 2.15 28.39
CA GLY A 446 -1.03 2.55 27.44
C GLY A 446 -1.50 3.52 26.36
N ALA A 447 -0.72 4.58 26.14
CA ALA A 447 -0.99 5.56 25.10
C ALA A 447 -1.03 4.87 23.73
N MET A 448 -2.06 5.18 22.93
CA MET A 448 -2.20 4.74 21.54
C MET A 448 -0.87 4.95 20.78
N THR A 449 -0.29 3.85 20.29
CA THR A 449 0.96 3.92 19.50
C THR A 449 0.68 4.53 18.13
N PHE A 450 1.74 4.84 17.38
CA PHE A 450 1.59 5.30 15.99
C PHE A 450 0.91 4.23 15.12
N TRP A 451 1.27 2.97 15.31
CA TRP A 451 0.67 1.84 14.60
C TRP A 451 -0.82 1.70 14.93
N ASP A 452 -1.16 1.82 16.22
CA ASP A 452 -2.54 1.78 16.68
C ASP A 452 -3.37 2.88 16.03
N MET A 453 -2.84 4.11 16.03
CA MET A 453 -3.49 5.25 15.39
C MET A 453 -3.74 5.00 13.90
N CYS A 454 -2.74 4.52 13.16
CA CYS A 454 -2.86 4.29 11.72
C CYS A 454 -3.95 3.25 11.39
N PHE A 455 -3.94 2.08 12.04
CA PHE A 455 -4.89 1.03 11.69
C PHE A 455 -6.31 1.35 12.20
N VAL A 456 -6.46 1.98 13.37
CA VAL A 456 -7.77 2.40 13.89
C VAL A 456 -8.37 3.50 13.01
N CYS A 457 -7.60 4.52 12.65
CA CYS A 457 -8.08 5.58 11.76
C CYS A 457 -8.41 5.04 10.37
N TYR A 458 -7.62 4.08 9.85
CA TYR A 458 -7.94 3.40 8.60
C TYR A 458 -9.27 2.64 8.69
N LEU A 459 -9.48 1.85 9.75
CA LEU A 459 -10.70 1.07 9.92
C LEU A 459 -11.92 1.99 10.01
N LEU A 460 -11.86 3.04 10.82
CA LEU A 460 -12.94 4.03 10.96
C LEU A 460 -13.20 4.76 9.63
N ALA A 461 -12.16 5.23 8.94
CA ALA A 461 -12.31 5.91 7.67
C ALA A 461 -12.89 4.99 6.59
N THR A 462 -12.50 3.71 6.60
CA THR A 462 -13.04 2.72 5.68
C THR A 462 -14.50 2.42 5.96
N LEU A 463 -14.90 2.35 7.24
CA LEU A 463 -16.30 2.21 7.62
C LEU A 463 -17.11 3.41 7.11
N ALA A 464 -16.64 4.65 7.35
CA ALA A 464 -17.27 5.85 6.84
C ALA A 464 -17.45 5.82 5.31
N VAL A 465 -16.40 5.45 4.58
CA VAL A 465 -16.43 5.32 3.11
C VAL A 465 -17.37 4.22 2.65
N CYS A 466 -17.34 3.05 3.29
CA CYS A 466 -18.25 1.94 2.97
C CYS A 466 -19.70 2.31 3.26
N PHE A 467 -19.97 3.13 4.28
CA PHE A 467 -21.31 3.57 4.67
C PHE A 467 -21.82 4.75 3.84
N ALA A 468 -20.91 5.49 3.20
CA ALA A 468 -21.25 6.51 2.20
C ALA A 468 -21.56 5.91 0.82
N ARG A 469 -21.40 4.59 0.62
CA ARG A 469 -21.87 3.89 -0.59
C ARG A 469 -23.38 3.73 -0.52
N GLU A 470 -24.03 3.76 -1.68
CA GLU A 470 -25.48 3.58 -1.79
C GLU A 470 -25.90 2.12 -1.55
N ASP A 471 -24.98 1.16 -1.74
CA ASP A 471 -25.21 -0.26 -1.56
C ASP A 471 -24.86 -0.75 -0.14
N ALA A 472 -25.71 -1.59 0.43
CA ALA A 472 -25.45 -2.24 1.72
C ALA A 472 -24.35 -3.32 1.61
N LEU A 473 -23.51 -3.40 2.65
CA LEU A 473 -22.52 -4.45 2.86
C LEU A 473 -23.20 -5.82 2.94
N ARG A 474 -22.59 -6.81 2.30
CA ARG A 474 -23.09 -8.19 2.31
C ARG A 474 -22.22 -9.10 3.17
N GLU A 475 -22.85 -10.14 3.69
CA GLU A 475 -22.17 -11.25 4.36
C GLU A 475 -21.55 -12.16 3.32
N SER A 476 -20.22 -12.19 3.21
CA SER A 476 -19.43 -13.19 2.46
C SER A 476 -18.01 -12.65 2.23
N ILE A 477 -17.07 -13.54 1.90
CA ILE A 477 -15.77 -13.18 1.34
C ILE A 477 -15.92 -12.57 -0.07
N GLY A 478 -17.00 -12.93 -0.77
CA GLY A 478 -17.35 -12.40 -2.08
C GLY A 478 -17.80 -10.94 -2.07
N ASP A 479 -18.11 -10.37 -0.89
CA ASP A 479 -18.46 -8.96 -0.76
C ASP A 479 -17.24 -8.03 -0.89
N SER A 480 -17.35 -7.01 -1.73
CA SER A 480 -16.26 -6.06 -1.99
C SER A 480 -15.93 -5.24 -0.73
N GLY A 481 -16.95 -4.77 0.00
CA GLY A 481 -16.76 -3.96 1.20
C GLY A 481 -16.09 -4.72 2.36
N ASN A 482 -16.46 -5.99 2.56
CA ASN A 482 -15.78 -6.87 3.51
C ASN A 482 -14.28 -7.02 3.18
N ARG A 483 -13.93 -7.16 1.89
CA ARG A 483 -12.53 -7.18 1.45
C ARG A 483 -11.81 -5.84 1.61
N VAL A 484 -12.51 -4.69 1.58
CA VAL A 484 -11.88 -3.39 1.85
C VAL A 484 -11.48 -3.30 3.32
N LEU A 485 -12.34 -3.76 4.23
CA LEU A 485 -12.06 -3.78 5.66
C LEU A 485 -10.88 -4.73 5.98
N MET A 486 -10.75 -5.85 5.28
CA MET A 486 -9.61 -6.78 5.45
C MET A 486 -8.25 -6.20 5.05
N GLN A 487 -8.18 -5.11 4.27
CA GLN A 487 -6.91 -4.49 3.88
C GLN A 487 -6.09 -4.02 5.09
N VAL A 488 -6.73 -3.73 6.23
CA VAL A 488 -6.05 -3.30 7.47
C VAL A 488 -5.17 -4.39 8.10
N SER A 489 -5.36 -5.66 7.70
CA SER A 489 -4.87 -6.81 8.46
C SER A 489 -3.36 -6.83 8.68
N LEU A 490 -2.55 -6.45 7.69
CA LEU A 490 -1.09 -6.38 7.87
C LEU A 490 -0.66 -5.32 8.90
N LEU A 491 -1.31 -4.14 8.89
CA LEU A 491 -1.04 -3.08 9.87
C LEU A 491 -1.46 -3.51 11.27
N ALA A 492 -2.68 -4.04 11.41
CA ALA A 492 -3.20 -4.49 12.69
C ALA A 492 -2.37 -5.65 13.26
N PHE A 493 -1.94 -6.60 12.42
CA PHE A 493 -1.03 -7.67 12.83
C PHE A 493 0.29 -7.10 13.35
N TYR A 494 0.93 -6.19 12.61
CA TYR A 494 2.20 -5.62 13.03
C TYR A 494 2.08 -4.78 14.31
N ALA A 495 1.00 -4.03 14.49
CA ALA A 495 0.71 -3.33 15.74
C ALA A 495 0.62 -4.31 16.91
N GLY A 496 -0.13 -5.40 16.75
CA GLY A 496 -0.22 -6.46 17.76
C GLY A 496 1.13 -7.13 18.05
N ALA A 497 1.93 -7.38 17.00
CA ALA A 497 3.29 -7.92 17.13
C ALA A 497 4.22 -6.97 17.90
N ASP A 498 4.19 -5.66 17.64
CA ASP A 498 4.98 -4.65 18.35
C ASP A 498 4.67 -4.64 19.85
N HIS A 499 3.39 -4.72 20.19
CA HIS A 499 2.91 -4.83 21.56
C HIS A 499 3.35 -6.12 22.24
N LEU A 500 3.20 -7.27 21.58
CA LEU A 500 3.65 -8.57 22.11
C LEU A 500 5.15 -8.59 22.37
N ILE A 501 5.95 -8.03 21.47
CA ILE A 501 7.41 -7.92 21.65
C ILE A 501 7.72 -7.05 22.88
N GLY A 502 7.04 -5.91 23.04
CA GLY A 502 7.20 -5.05 24.23
C GLY A 502 6.85 -5.78 25.54
N LEU A 503 5.76 -6.54 25.54
CA LEU A 503 5.35 -7.34 26.68
C LEU A 503 6.39 -8.40 27.08
N VAL A 504 7.04 -9.05 26.11
CA VAL A 504 8.10 -10.05 26.35
C VAL A 504 9.39 -9.40 26.89
N ASP A 505 9.69 -8.18 26.47
CA ASP A 505 10.81 -7.38 26.99
C ASP A 505 10.57 -6.93 28.45
N GLY A 506 9.33 -6.96 28.91
CA GLY A 506 8.95 -6.47 30.24
C GLY A 506 8.81 -4.94 30.30
N THR A 507 9.07 -4.24 29.20
CA THR A 507 8.75 -2.81 29.04
C THR A 507 7.26 -2.68 28.72
N GLY A 508 6.49 -2.02 29.61
CA GLY A 508 5.17 -1.52 29.23
C GLY A 508 5.30 -0.59 28.03
N THR A 509 4.25 -0.45 27.23
CA THR A 509 4.22 0.23 25.91
C THR A 509 5.17 1.44 25.81
N GLY A 510 6.39 1.21 25.34
CA GLY A 510 7.43 2.22 25.25
C GLY A 510 8.78 1.61 24.85
N PRO A 511 9.61 2.31 24.06
CA PRO A 511 10.92 1.80 23.66
C PRO A 511 11.83 1.68 24.88
N GLY A 512 12.16 0.44 25.26
CA GLY A 512 13.19 0.13 26.22
C GLY A 512 14.55 0.69 25.79
N ARG A 513 15.20 1.37 26.75
CA ARG A 513 16.63 1.73 26.87
C ARG A 513 17.30 2.32 25.62
N SER A 514 17.65 3.60 25.73
CA SER A 514 18.70 4.20 24.89
C SER A 514 19.96 3.35 24.97
N MET A 515 20.40 2.81 23.83
CA MET A 515 21.74 2.25 23.71
C MET A 515 22.75 3.38 23.94
N LYS A 516 23.58 3.21 24.97
CA LYS A 516 24.95 3.73 24.94
C LYS A 516 25.80 2.83 24.07
#